data_AF-A0A962BS12-F1
#
_entry.id   AF-A0A962BS12-F1
#
_cell.length_a   1.000
_cell.length_b   1.000
_cell.length_c   1.000
_cell.angle_alpha   90.00
_cell.angle_beta   90.00
_cell.angle_gamma   90.00
#
_symmetry.space_group_name_H-M   'P 1'
#
loop_
_entity.id
_entity.type
_entity.pdbx_description
1 polymer ?
#
loop_
_entity_poly.entity_id
_entity_poly.type
_entity_poly.pdbx_seq_one_letter_code
_entity_poly.pdbx_strand_id
1 'polypeptide(L)'
;MDLQTITYIVVGLTFALYIGIAIWARAGSTSEFYAAGGQVHPVTNGMAIAADWMSAASFISMAGLISNLGYGGSLFLMGWTGGYVL
;
A
#
# COMPACT_ATOMS: atom_id res chain seq x y z
N MET A 1 22.68 18.02 5.16
CA MET A 1 22.72 16.67 4.58
C MET A 1 22.39 16.80 3.10
N ASP A 2 23.09 16.06 2.25
CA ASP A 2 22.78 16.01 0.83
C ASP A 2 21.49 15.21 0.55
N LEU A 3 20.83 15.48 -0.58
CA LEU A 3 19.60 14.80 -1.00
C LEU A 3 19.79 13.28 -1.12
N GLN A 4 20.94 12.84 -1.63
CA GLN A 4 21.24 11.42 -1.75
C GLN A 4 21.29 10.75 -0.37
N THR A 5 21.90 11.43 0.60
CA THR A 5 21.99 10.95 1.99
C THR A 5 20.60 10.83 2.62
N ILE A 6 19.75 11.86 2.43
CA ILE A 6 18.37 11.84 2.94
C ILE A 6 17.57 10.69 2.30
N THR A 7 17.70 10.50 0.99
CA THR A 7 17.03 9.42 0.26
C THR A 7 17.39 8.06 0.84
N TYR A 8 18.69 7.79 1.05
CA TYR A 8 19.12 6.51 1.61
C TYR A 8 18.66 6.30 3.05
N ILE A 9 18.65 7.36 3.86
CA ILE A 9 18.14 7.27 5.23
C ILE A 9 16.65 6.92 5.21
N VAL A 10 15.84 7.65 4.44
CA VAL A 10 14.39 7.43 4.39
C VAL A 10 14.06 6.04 3.87
N VAL A 11 14.66 5.64 2.74
CA VAL A 11 14.43 4.30 2.16
C VAL A 11 14.94 3.22 3.11
N GLY A 12 16.13 3.36 3.67
CA GLY A 12 16.66 2.37 4.62
C GLY A 12 15.78 2.20 5.86
N LEU A 13 15.28 3.31 6.43
CA LEU A 13 14.40 3.28 7.60
C LEU A 13 13.03 2.68 7.30
N THR A 14 12.43 2.95 6.13
CA THR A 14 11.13 2.34 5.79
C THR A 14 11.26 0.83 5.62
N PHE A 15 12.29 0.35 4.93
CA PHE A 15 12.56 -1.07 4.81
C PHE A 15 12.82 -1.73 6.18
N ALA A 16 13.66 -1.13 7.02
CA ALA A 16 13.94 -1.64 8.35
C ALA A 16 12.68 -1.73 9.22
N LEU A 17 11.80 -0.72 9.14
CA LEU A 17 10.52 -0.72 9.85
C LEU A 17 9.62 -1.87 9.40
N TYR A 18 9.40 -2.04 8.09
CA TYR A 18 8.53 -3.11 7.58
C TYR A 18 9.09 -4.51 7.85
N ILE A 19 10.42 -4.69 7.77
CA ILE A 19 11.08 -5.94 8.16
C ILE A 19 10.87 -6.22 9.66
N GLY A 20 11.03 -5.19 10.51
CA GLY A 20 10.77 -5.30 11.95
C GLY A 20 9.33 -5.73 12.24
N ILE A 21 8.35 -5.12 11.57
CA ILE A 21 6.94 -5.48 11.69
C ILE A 21 6.71 -6.93 11.22
N ALA A 22 7.30 -7.35 10.10
CA ALA A 22 7.15 -8.71 9.58
C ALA A 22 7.72 -9.79 10.53
N ILE A 23 8.82 -9.48 11.23
CA ILE A 23 9.38 -10.37 12.25
C ILE A 23 8.47 -10.42 13.48
N TRP A 24 7.97 -9.27 13.93
CA TRP A 24 7.10 -9.16 15.11
C TRP A 24 5.73 -9.83 14.91
N ALA A 25 5.15 -9.70 13.72
CA ALA A 25 3.82 -10.22 13.38
C ALA A 25 3.85 -11.61 12.71
N ARG A 26 4.94 -12.37 12.90
CA ARG A 26 5.09 -13.69 12.26
C ARG A 26 4.02 -14.67 12.76
N ALA A 27 3.25 -15.23 11.83
CA ALA A 27 2.23 -16.24 12.13
C ALA A 27 2.84 -17.53 12.68
N GLY A 28 2.21 -18.12 13.70
CA GLY A 28 2.61 -19.39 14.31
C GLY A 28 1.84 -20.60 13.79
N SER A 29 0.73 -20.38 13.07
CA SER A 29 -0.13 -21.44 12.53
C SER A 29 -0.71 -21.08 11.16
N THR A 30 -1.27 -22.08 10.46
CA THR A 30 -1.91 -21.88 9.15
C THR A 30 -3.17 -21.03 9.23
N SER A 31 -3.97 -21.15 10.31
CA SER A 31 -5.17 -20.35 10.51
C SER A 31 -4.85 -18.87 10.75
N GLU A 32 -3.77 -18.58 11.48
CA GLU A 32 -3.24 -17.22 11.63
C GLU A 32 -2.70 -16.66 10.32
N PHE A 33 -2.03 -17.50 9.51
CA PHE A 33 -1.47 -17.06 8.23
C PHE A 33 -2.53 -16.69 7.19
N TYR A 34 -3.59 -17.49 7.06
CA TYR A 34 -4.60 -17.28 6.01
C TYR A 34 -5.74 -16.33 6.40
N ALA A 35 -6.14 -16.32 7.67
CA ALA A 35 -7.32 -15.57 8.11
C ALA A 35 -7.07 -14.73 9.37
N ALA A 36 -5.82 -14.60 9.82
CA ALA A 36 -5.48 -13.93 11.08
C ALA A 36 -6.35 -14.42 12.26
N GLY A 37 -6.70 -15.71 12.26
CA GLY A 37 -7.58 -16.32 13.26
C GLY A 37 -9.02 -15.79 13.29
N GLY A 38 -9.45 -15.04 12.27
CA GLY A 38 -10.77 -14.39 12.20
C GLY A 38 -10.93 -13.20 13.15
N GLN A 39 -9.84 -12.66 13.70
CA GLN A 39 -9.87 -11.65 14.77
C GLN A 39 -9.72 -10.20 14.28
N VAL A 40 -9.50 -9.96 12.99
CA VAL A 40 -9.25 -8.61 12.46
C VAL A 40 -10.55 -7.83 12.34
N HIS A 41 -10.61 -6.67 12.99
CA HIS A 41 -11.77 -5.79 12.92
C HIS A 41 -12.06 -5.37 11.46
N PRO A 42 -13.33 -5.37 11.00
CA PRO A 42 -13.67 -5.12 9.60
C PRO A 42 -13.09 -3.83 9.01
N VAL A 43 -13.04 -2.75 9.80
CA VAL A 43 -12.46 -1.47 9.35
C VAL A 43 -10.96 -1.61 9.09
N THR A 44 -10.22 -2.28 9.98
CA THR A 44 -8.77 -2.50 9.81
C THR A 44 -8.50 -3.43 8.65
N ASN A 45 -9.31 -4.47 8.48
CA ASN A 45 -9.23 -5.36 7.32
C ASN A 45 -9.47 -4.60 6.02
N GLY A 46 -10.50 -3.74 5.98
CA GLY A 46 -10.79 -2.88 4.82
C GLY A 46 -9.66 -1.90 4.50
N MET A 47 -9.01 -1.33 5.52
CA MET A 47 -7.82 -0.47 5.32
C MET A 47 -6.62 -1.25 4.78
N ALA A 48 -6.37 -2.48 5.25
CA ALA A 48 -5.29 -3.32 4.75
C ALA A 48 -5.51 -3.69 3.27
N ILE A 49 -6.74 -4.11 2.96
CA ILE A 49 -7.26 -4.38 1.62
C ILE A 49 -7.03 -3.16 0.70
N ALA A 50 -7.46 -1.96 1.11
CA ALA A 50 -7.23 -0.72 0.35
C ALA A 50 -5.73 -0.37 0.18
N ALA A 51 -4.89 -0.64 1.18
CA ALA A 51 -3.45 -0.39 1.12
C ALA A 51 -2.74 -1.36 0.16
N ASP A 52 -3.04 -2.66 0.23
CA ASP A 52 -2.49 -3.69 -0.66
C ASP A 52 -2.86 -3.46 -2.12
N TRP A 53 -4.05 -2.87 -2.33
CA TRP A 53 -4.53 -2.53 -3.66
C TRP A 53 -3.79 -1.33 -4.27
N MET A 54 -3.18 -0.46 -3.45
CA MET A 54 -2.36 0.65 -3.92
C MET A 54 -0.90 0.23 -4.13
N SER A 55 -0.60 -0.30 -5.32
CA SER A 55 0.78 -0.60 -5.70
C SER A 55 1.57 0.64 -6.14
N ALA A 56 2.90 0.57 -6.07
CA ALA A 56 3.78 1.62 -6.61
C ALA A 56 3.54 1.86 -8.11
N ALA A 57 3.28 0.80 -8.88
CA ALA A 57 2.95 0.89 -10.29
C ALA A 57 1.65 1.68 -10.51
N SER A 58 0.63 1.41 -9.70
CA SER A 58 -0.65 2.12 -9.74
C SER A 58 -0.47 3.61 -9.42
N PHE A 59 0.28 3.93 -8.37
CA PHE A 59 0.55 5.32 -7.98
C PHE A 59 1.28 6.10 -9.08
N ILE A 60 2.40 5.55 -9.60
CA ILE A 60 3.20 6.20 -10.65
C ILE A 60 2.40 6.33 -11.94
N SER A 61 1.67 5.29 -12.34
CA SER A 61 0.85 5.30 -13.55
C SER A 61 -0.25 6.35 -13.48
N MET A 62 -0.92 6.48 -12.34
CA MET A 62 -1.96 7.50 -12.16
C MET A 62 -1.39 8.91 -12.17
N ALA A 63 -0.27 9.15 -11.49
CA ALA A 63 0.42 10.43 -11.56
C ALA A 63 0.83 10.78 -13.00
N GLY A 64 1.35 9.80 -13.75
CA GLY A 64 1.68 9.92 -15.16
C GLY A 64 0.47 10.23 -16.03
N LEU A 65 -0.64 9.51 -15.85
CA LEU A 65 -1.89 9.74 -16.58
C LEU A 65 -2.43 11.15 -16.35
N ILE A 66 -2.47 11.62 -15.10
CA ILE A 66 -2.95 12.96 -14.77
C ILE A 66 -2.00 14.03 -15.33
N SER A 67 -0.69 13.80 -15.24
CA SER A 67 0.30 14.73 -15.81
C SER A 67 0.15 14.91 -17.32
N ASN A 68 -0.33 13.89 -18.05
CA ASN A 68 -0.47 13.93 -19.51
C ASN A 68 -1.89 14.29 -19.98
N LEU A 69 -2.92 13.84 -19.26
CA LEU A 69 -4.34 13.96 -19.64
C LEU A 69 -5.10 15.03 -18.84
N GLY A 70 -4.46 15.65 -17.84
CA GLY A 70 -5.08 16.63 -16.96
C GLY A 70 -6.27 16.06 -16.18
N TYR A 71 -7.32 16.87 -15.99
CA TYR A 71 -8.54 16.48 -15.28
C TYR A 71 -9.24 15.27 -15.93
N GLY A 72 -9.12 15.06 -17.24
CA GLY A 72 -9.66 13.85 -17.88
C GLY A 72 -9.03 12.56 -17.34
N GLY A 73 -7.75 12.61 -16.94
CA GLY A 73 -7.04 11.50 -16.32
C GLY A 73 -7.58 11.12 -14.94
N SER A 74 -8.17 12.05 -14.18
CA SER A 74 -8.71 11.74 -12.85
C SER A 74 -9.99 10.91 -12.88
N LEU A 75 -10.64 10.76 -14.05
CA LEU A 75 -11.74 9.80 -14.20
C LEU A 75 -11.26 8.35 -14.07
N PHE A 76 -10.03 8.06 -14.49
CA PHE A 76 -9.42 6.75 -14.27
C PHE A 76 -9.16 6.50 -12.79
N LEU A 77 -8.83 7.52 -12.00
CA LEU A 77 -8.76 7.37 -10.54
C LEU A 77 -10.10 6.94 -9.96
N MET A 78 -11.19 7.63 -10.33
CA MET A 78 -12.52 7.34 -9.82
C MET A 78 -12.99 5.93 -10.22
N GLY A 79 -12.80 5.55 -11.49
CA GLY A 79 -13.14 4.21 -11.97
C GLY A 79 -12.28 3.11 -11.35
N TRP A 80 -10.99 3.37 -11.18
CA TRP A 80 -10.05 2.51 -10.46
C TRP A 80 -10.54 2.31 -9.02
N THR A 81 -10.72 3.38 -8.23
CA THR A 81 -11.15 3.27 -6.81
C THR A 81 -12.56 2.71 -6.65
N GLY A 82 -13.46 3.03 -7.57
CA GLY A 82 -14.85 2.56 -7.53
C GLY A 82 -14.99 1.07 -7.85
N GLY A 83 -14.14 0.53 -8.73
CA GLY A 83 -14.13 -0.90 -9.08
C GLY A 83 -13.74 -1.83 -7.92
N TYR A 84 -13.28 -1.28 -6.81
CA TYR A 84 -12.92 -2.03 -5.59
C TYR A 84 -14.05 -2.14 -4.57
N VAL A 85 -15.09 -1.30 -4.70
CA VAL A 85 -16.27 -1.29 -3.83
C VAL A 85 -17.37 -2.23 -4.37
N LEU A 86 -17.20 -2.76 -5.58
CA LEU A 86 -18.09 -3.71 -6.27
C LEU A 86 -17.58 -5.14 -6.11
#